data_AF-A0A521U740-F1
#
_entry.id   AF-A0A521U740-F1
#
_cell.length_a   1.000
_cell.length_b   1.000
_cell.length_c   1.000
_cell.angle_alpha   90.00
_cell.angle_beta   90.00
_cell.angle_gamma   90.00
#
_symmetry.space_group_name_H-M   'P 1'
#
loop_
_entity.id
_entity.type
_entity.pdbx_description
1 polymer ?
#
loop_
_entity_poly.entity_id
_entity_poly.type
_entity_poly.pdbx_seq_one_letter_code
_entity_poly.pdbx_strand_id
1 'polypeptide(L)'
;MIKKKEISILVAGAALLVLSYAYLDTSDTIFGVLTDPLTPVDWDELPPREIVKNSIPIELLEENFSSCKVSAPTFEMIINHPYFIRADELAKELQYDNEAKTLIVPCDQLIEKKSKLVVWYVIEEAKKHAAKYEYWIEKWVESTPNNP
;
A
#
# COMPACT_ATOMS: atom_id res chain seq x y z
N MET A 1 49.00 -25.61 8.61
CA MET A 1 48.27 -25.53 9.90
C MET A 1 48.00 -24.08 10.22
N ILE A 2 46.80 -23.57 9.90
CA ILE A 2 46.40 -22.20 10.24
C ILE A 2 46.18 -22.16 11.76
N LYS A 3 46.89 -21.27 12.46
CA LYS A 3 46.84 -21.19 13.92
C LYS A 3 45.45 -20.69 14.33
N LYS A 4 44.78 -21.40 15.26
CA LYS A 4 43.41 -21.11 15.73
C LYS A 4 43.13 -19.63 16.06
N LYS A 5 44.16 -18.85 16.42
CA LYS A 5 44.06 -17.40 16.67
C LYS A 5 43.74 -16.55 15.43
N GLU A 6 44.20 -16.93 14.23
CA GLU A 6 43.95 -16.15 13.00
C GLU A 6 42.52 -16.35 12.49
N ILE A 7 41.95 -17.55 12.70
CA ILE A 7 40.55 -17.86 12.35
C ILE A 7 39.59 -17.07 13.25
N SER A 8 39.89 -16.94 14.55
CA SER A 8 39.04 -16.18 15.47
C SER A 8 38.97 -14.68 15.14
N ILE A 9 40.06 -14.09 14.64
CA ILE A 9 40.09 -12.68 14.24
C ILE A 9 39.29 -12.46 12.95
N LEU A 10 39.40 -13.39 11.99
CA LEU A 10 38.64 -13.34 10.74
C LEU A 10 37.12 -13.48 10.96
N VAL A 11 36.72 -14.40 11.85
CA VAL A 11 35.30 -14.59 12.22
C VAL A 11 34.76 -13.39 12.99
N ALA A 12 35.55 -12.82 13.90
CA ALA A 12 35.15 -11.60 14.63
C ALA A 12 35.00 -10.40 13.70
N GLY A 13 35.91 -10.22 12.73
CA GLY A 13 35.82 -9.17 11.72
C GLY A 13 34.59 -9.31 10.82
N ALA A 14 34.28 -10.52 10.37
CA ALA A 14 33.09 -10.80 9.56
C ALA A 14 31.78 -10.55 10.35
N ALA A 15 31.73 -10.95 11.63
CA ALA A 15 30.58 -10.71 12.49
C ALA A 15 30.35 -9.21 12.75
N LEU A 16 31.44 -8.44 12.91
CA LEU A 16 31.36 -6.98 13.11
C LEU A 16 30.86 -6.25 11.85
N LEU A 17 31.25 -6.73 10.65
CA LEU A 17 30.74 -6.23 9.37
C LEU A 17 29.24 -6.52 9.20
N VAL A 18 28.78 -7.74 9.53
CA VAL A 18 27.36 -8.10 9.47
C VAL A 18 26.53 -7.29 10.48
N LEU A 19 27.04 -7.10 11.70
CA LEU A 19 26.39 -6.26 12.71
C LEU A 19 26.35 -4.78 12.32
N SER A 20 27.41 -4.26 11.67
CA SER A 20 27.39 -2.89 11.14
C SER A 20 26.36 -2.72 10.02
N TYR A 21 26.14 -3.77 9.21
CA TYR A 21 25.11 -3.79 8.16
C TYR A 21 23.68 -3.80 8.73
N ALA A 22 23.46 -4.44 9.88
CA ALA A 22 22.16 -4.49 10.53
C ALA A 22 21.76 -3.18 11.23
N TYR A 23 22.72 -2.28 11.49
CA TYR A 23 22.51 -1.00 12.17
C TYR A 23 22.57 0.22 11.25
N LEU A 24 22.94 0.03 9.98
CA LEU A 24 22.86 1.09 8.98
C LEU A 24 21.42 1.19 8.51
N ASP A 25 20.78 2.33 8.82
CA ASP A 25 19.50 2.73 8.25
C ASP A 25 19.59 2.66 6.72
N THR A 26 18.98 1.63 6.14
CA THR A 26 19.13 1.26 4.72
C THR A 26 18.38 2.19 3.77
N SER A 27 17.65 3.18 4.31
CA SER A 27 16.83 4.13 3.56
C SER A 27 17.61 4.91 2.48
N ASP A 28 18.91 5.15 2.67
CA ASP A 28 19.74 5.94 1.73
C ASP A 28 20.64 5.11 0.79
N THR A 29 20.52 3.77 0.79
CA THR A 29 21.36 2.91 -0.07
C THR A 29 20.65 2.50 -1.37
N ILE A 30 21.42 2.25 -2.44
CA ILE A 30 20.92 1.77 -3.75
C ILE A 30 20.04 0.49 -3.61
N PHE A 31 20.29 -0.32 -2.59
CA PHE A 31 19.48 -1.50 -2.27
C PHE A 31 18.16 -1.14 -1.56
N GLY A 32 18.13 -0.08 -0.76
CA GLY A 32 16.91 0.44 -0.13
C GLY A 32 15.85 0.82 -1.16
N VAL A 33 16.28 1.48 -2.25
CA VAL A 33 15.39 1.85 -3.39
C VAL A 33 14.76 0.63 -4.07
N LEU A 34 15.44 -0.52 -4.09
CA LEU A 34 14.93 -1.75 -4.68
C LEU A 34 13.96 -2.52 -3.75
N THR A 35 14.10 -2.38 -2.43
CA THR A 35 13.23 -3.04 -1.45
C THR A 35 12.09 -2.17 -0.93
N ASP A 36 12.15 -0.85 -1.15
CA ASP A 36 11.12 0.09 -0.71
C ASP A 36 9.70 -0.24 -1.19
N PRO A 37 9.44 -0.74 -2.41
CA PRO A 37 8.09 -1.15 -2.78
C PRO A 37 7.56 -2.38 -2.02
N LEU A 38 8.43 -3.15 -1.33
CA LEU A 38 8.04 -4.37 -0.60
C LEU A 38 7.87 -4.15 0.90
N THR A 39 8.29 -3.00 1.44
CA THR A 39 8.09 -2.70 2.86
C THR A 39 6.69 -2.11 3.08
N PRO A 40 5.85 -2.75 3.92
CA PRO A 40 4.51 -2.25 4.22
C PRO A 40 4.56 -0.87 4.86
N VAL A 41 3.46 -0.12 4.77
CA VAL A 41 3.38 1.21 5.38
C VAL A 41 3.15 1.06 6.88
N ASP A 42 4.04 1.62 7.69
CA ASP A 42 3.75 1.79 9.11
C ASP A 42 2.92 3.06 9.30
N TRP A 43 1.59 2.89 9.32
CA TRP A 43 0.65 4.00 9.42
C TRP A 43 0.72 4.76 10.75
N ASP A 44 1.28 4.16 11.80
CA ASP A 44 1.40 4.78 13.13
C ASP A 44 2.59 5.75 13.21
N GLU A 45 3.59 5.60 12.33
CA GLU A 45 4.74 6.51 12.25
C GLU A 45 4.46 7.81 11.47
N LEU A 46 3.34 7.85 10.74
CA LEU A 46 2.99 8.96 9.86
C LEU A 46 2.07 9.96 10.57
N PRO A 47 2.37 11.27 10.52
CA PRO A 47 1.46 12.26 11.05
C PRO A 47 0.18 12.33 10.21
N PRO A 48 -0.99 12.61 10.80
CA PRO A 48 -2.27 12.57 10.08
C PRO A 48 -2.36 13.44 8.82
N ARG A 49 -1.58 14.53 8.74
CA ARG A 49 -1.54 15.43 7.58
C ARG A 49 -0.80 14.84 6.36
N GLU A 50 0.01 13.79 6.58
CA GLU A 50 0.80 13.14 5.53
C GLU A 50 0.06 11.91 4.95
N ILE A 51 -1.12 11.56 5.50
CA ILE A 51 -1.95 10.45 5.06
C ILE A 51 -3.26 11.00 4.51
N VAL A 52 -3.63 10.59 3.30
CA VAL A 52 -4.97 10.80 2.77
C VAL A 52 -5.75 9.49 2.84
N LYS A 53 -6.92 9.53 3.47
CA LYS A 53 -7.80 8.37 3.68
C LYS A 53 -9.07 8.54 2.88
N ASN A 54 -9.27 7.70 1.88
CA ASN A 54 -10.47 7.69 1.06
C ASN A 54 -11.25 6.39 1.26
N SER A 55 -12.57 6.51 1.14
CA SER A 55 -13.48 5.37 1.17
C SER A 55 -14.61 5.65 0.22
N ILE A 56 -14.81 4.77 -0.76
CA ILE A 56 -15.87 4.91 -1.76
C ILE A 56 -16.79 3.69 -1.77
N PRO A 57 -18.09 3.88 -2.01
CA PRO A 57 -19.00 2.76 -2.23
C PRO A 57 -18.61 2.02 -3.50
N ILE A 58 -18.65 0.70 -3.44
CA ILE A 58 -18.58 -0.19 -4.61
C ILE A 58 -19.77 -1.16 -4.59
N GLU A 59 -20.36 -1.41 -5.75
CA GLU A 59 -21.50 -2.32 -5.87
C GLU A 59 -21.22 -3.37 -6.96
N LEU A 60 -21.47 -4.63 -6.63
CA LEU A 60 -21.30 -5.74 -7.55
C LEU A 60 -22.23 -5.61 -8.76
N LEU A 61 -21.65 -5.66 -9.96
CA LEU A 61 -22.38 -5.66 -11.23
C LEU A 61 -22.40 -7.05 -11.86
N GLU A 62 -21.25 -7.74 -11.87
CA GLU A 62 -21.08 -9.02 -12.56
C GLU A 62 -20.05 -9.88 -11.83
N GLU A 63 -20.32 -11.18 -11.70
CA GLU A 63 -19.41 -12.16 -11.12
C GLU A 63 -18.85 -13.07 -12.23
N ASN A 64 -17.53 -13.16 -12.34
CA ASN A 64 -16.84 -14.02 -13.30
C ASN A 64 -15.83 -14.92 -12.58
N PHE A 65 -16.24 -16.13 -12.20
CA PHE A 65 -15.45 -17.20 -11.54
C PHE A 65 -14.59 -16.74 -10.33
N SER A 66 -13.52 -15.99 -10.57
CA SER A 66 -12.58 -15.46 -9.57
C SER A 66 -12.51 -13.92 -9.50
N SER A 67 -13.08 -13.22 -10.49
CA SER A 67 -13.03 -11.75 -10.59
C SER A 67 -14.44 -11.16 -10.67
N CYS A 68 -14.67 -10.09 -9.94
CA CYS A 68 -15.95 -9.42 -9.85
C CYS A 68 -15.82 -8.01 -10.44
N LYS A 69 -16.75 -7.66 -11.33
CA LYS A 69 -16.88 -6.31 -11.85
C LYS A 69 -17.77 -5.52 -10.90
N VAL A 70 -17.27 -4.39 -10.40
CA VAL A 70 -17.98 -3.53 -9.47
C VAL A 70 -18.12 -2.12 -10.03
N SER A 71 -19.23 -1.45 -9.69
CA SER A 71 -19.38 -0.02 -9.92
C SER A 71 -18.53 0.76 -8.91
N ALA A 72 -17.90 1.85 -9.36
CA ALA A 72 -17.06 2.69 -8.52
C ALA A 72 -17.14 4.16 -8.99
N PRO A 73 -18.32 4.81 -8.87
CA PRO A 73 -18.60 6.10 -9.51
C PRO A 73 -17.70 7.24 -9.03
N THR A 74 -17.16 7.15 -7.81
CA THR A 74 -16.32 8.19 -7.21
C THR A 74 -14.83 7.83 -7.19
N PHE A 75 -14.43 6.71 -7.80
CA PHE A 75 -13.02 6.30 -7.83
C PHE A 75 -12.13 7.29 -8.59
N GLU A 76 -12.66 7.90 -9.65
CA GLU A 76 -11.98 8.95 -10.40
C GLU A 76 -11.46 10.09 -9.51
N MET A 77 -12.21 10.45 -8.46
CA MET A 77 -11.79 11.51 -7.53
C MET A 77 -10.55 11.14 -6.72
N ILE A 78 -10.33 9.85 -6.48
CA ILE A 78 -9.15 9.35 -5.78
C ILE A 78 -7.96 9.39 -6.73
N ILE A 79 -8.09 8.81 -7.92
CA ILE A 79 -6.95 8.68 -8.86
C ILE A 79 -6.56 10.01 -9.53
N ASN A 80 -7.47 10.99 -9.59
CA ASN A 80 -7.14 12.34 -10.07
C ASN A 80 -6.68 13.28 -8.94
N HIS A 81 -6.49 12.77 -7.73
CA HIS A 81 -6.08 13.60 -6.61
C HIS A 81 -4.62 14.05 -6.77
N PRO A 82 -4.30 15.36 -6.64
CA PRO A 82 -2.99 15.91 -7.00
C PRO A 82 -1.83 15.35 -6.17
N TYR A 83 -2.10 14.90 -4.93
CA TYR A 83 -1.08 14.31 -4.06
C TYR A 83 -0.96 12.78 -4.19
N PHE A 84 -1.72 12.13 -5.07
CA PHE A 84 -1.66 10.68 -5.25
C PHE A 84 -0.77 10.31 -6.45
N ILE A 85 0.55 10.34 -6.25
CA ILE A 85 1.54 10.13 -7.31
C ILE A 85 1.42 8.75 -8.00
N ARG A 86 1.04 7.70 -7.27
CA ARG A 86 0.90 6.33 -7.79
C ARG A 86 -0.53 5.96 -8.19
N ALA A 87 -1.39 6.96 -8.42
CA ALA A 87 -2.78 6.74 -8.83
C ALA A 87 -2.93 5.86 -10.09
N ASP A 88 -2.06 6.05 -11.09
CA ASP A 88 -2.06 5.27 -12.33
C ASP A 88 -1.77 3.78 -12.09
N GLU A 89 -0.98 3.47 -11.06
CA GLU A 89 -0.65 2.09 -10.69
C GLU A 89 -1.86 1.41 -10.07
N LEU A 90 -2.51 2.07 -9.11
CA LEU A 90 -3.76 1.57 -8.51
C LEU A 90 -4.86 1.40 -9.57
N ALA A 91 -5.00 2.35 -10.50
CA ALA A 91 -5.99 2.26 -11.57
C ALA A 91 -5.74 1.05 -12.48
N LYS A 92 -4.47 0.70 -12.75
CA LYS A 92 -4.10 -0.50 -13.52
C LYS A 92 -4.33 -1.79 -12.75
N GLU A 93 -3.95 -1.82 -11.47
CA GLU A 93 -4.15 -2.99 -10.58
C GLU A 93 -5.63 -3.36 -10.48
N LEU A 94 -6.50 -2.36 -10.35
CA LEU A 94 -7.95 -2.53 -10.27
C LEU A 94 -8.66 -2.53 -11.63
N GLN A 95 -7.91 -2.49 -12.74
CA GLN A 95 -8.43 -2.45 -14.12
C GLN A 95 -9.57 -1.43 -14.28
N TYR A 96 -9.35 -0.21 -13.80
CA TYR A 96 -10.37 0.83 -13.80
C TYR A 96 -10.76 1.23 -15.23
N ASP A 97 -12.05 1.09 -15.53
CA ASP A 97 -12.66 1.59 -16.75
C ASP A 97 -13.24 2.98 -16.46
N ASN A 98 -12.62 4.01 -17.01
CA ASN A 98 -13.04 5.40 -16.78
C ASN A 98 -14.36 5.76 -17.48
N GLU A 99 -14.72 5.08 -18.57
CA GLU A 99 -15.97 5.35 -19.28
C GLU A 99 -17.14 4.70 -18.53
N ALA A 100 -16.98 3.44 -18.13
CA ALA A 100 -17.99 2.69 -17.40
C ALA A 100 -18.03 3.00 -15.89
N LYS A 101 -16.99 3.65 -15.35
CA LYS A 101 -16.78 3.86 -13.90
C LYS A 101 -16.80 2.55 -13.12
N THR A 102 -16.08 1.55 -13.61
CA THR A 102 -16.04 0.21 -13.02
C THR A 102 -14.64 -0.27 -12.69
N LEU A 103 -14.53 -1.13 -11.68
CA LEU A 103 -13.29 -1.79 -11.27
C LEU A 103 -13.45 -3.31 -11.39
N ILE A 104 -12.32 -4.01 -11.51
CA ILE A 104 -12.23 -5.46 -11.36
C ILE A 104 -11.53 -5.76 -10.05
N VAL A 105 -12.21 -6.50 -9.17
CA VAL A 105 -11.68 -6.94 -7.87
C VAL A 105 -11.76 -8.46 -7.75
N PRO A 106 -10.91 -9.10 -6.94
CA PRO A 106 -11.09 -10.50 -6.59
C PRO A 106 -12.45 -10.71 -5.89
N CYS A 107 -13.23 -11.69 -6.33
CA CYS A 107 -14.56 -11.92 -5.77
C CYS A 107 -14.53 -12.33 -4.29
N ASP A 108 -13.45 -12.98 -3.84
CA ASP A 108 -13.23 -13.39 -2.44
C ASP A 108 -13.02 -12.20 -1.49
N GLN A 109 -12.69 -11.02 -2.03
CA GLN A 109 -12.57 -9.78 -1.25
C GLN A 109 -13.90 -9.04 -1.09
N LEU A 110 -14.94 -9.38 -1.88
CA LEU A 110 -16.26 -8.80 -1.73
C LEU A 110 -17.00 -9.47 -0.57
N ILE A 111 -17.19 -8.70 0.51
CA ILE A 111 -17.88 -9.17 1.71
C ILE A 111 -19.39 -9.28 1.43
N GLU A 112 -19.96 -8.34 0.68
CA GLU A 112 -21.37 -8.26 0.31
C GLU A 112 -21.55 -7.64 -1.09
N LYS A 113 -22.78 -7.71 -1.64
CA LYS A 113 -23.14 -7.05 -2.91
C LYS A 113 -22.84 -5.56 -2.94
N LYS A 114 -22.86 -4.91 -1.77
CA LYS A 114 -22.46 -3.52 -1.57
C LYS A 114 -21.35 -3.49 -0.52
N SER A 115 -20.21 -2.97 -0.92
CA SER A 115 -19.01 -2.89 -0.08
C SER A 115 -18.43 -1.47 -0.17
N LYS A 116 -17.35 -1.19 0.55
CA LYS A 116 -16.54 0.02 0.33
C LYS A 116 -15.12 -0.35 -0.04
N LEU A 117 -14.59 0.33 -1.05
CA LEU A 117 -13.16 0.33 -1.34
C LEU A 117 -12.51 1.41 -0.49
N VAL A 118 -11.60 1.01 0.38
CA VAL A 118 -10.76 1.91 1.17
C VAL A 118 -9.42 2.06 0.46
N VAL A 119 -8.99 3.30 0.25
CA VAL A 119 -7.69 3.63 -0.37
C VAL A 119 -7.00 4.64 0.52
N TRP A 120 -5.86 4.25 1.09
CA TRP A 120 -5.01 5.14 1.86
C TRP A 120 -3.71 5.35 1.10
N TYR A 121 -3.23 6.58 1.07
CA TYR A 121 -1.93 6.88 0.47
C TYR A 121 -1.22 7.98 1.23
N VAL A 122 0.10 7.95 1.11
CA VAL A 122 1.04 8.89 1.71
C VAL A 122 1.41 9.92 0.65
N ILE A 123 1.34 11.20 1.01
CA ILE A 123 1.74 12.28 0.11
C ILE A 123 3.23 12.21 -0.23
N GLU A 124 3.65 12.79 -1.35
CA GLU A 124 5.04 12.74 -1.81
C GLU A 124 6.00 13.44 -0.85
N GLU A 125 5.53 14.49 -0.16
CA GLU A 125 6.35 15.31 0.72
C GLU A 125 6.61 14.67 2.10
N ALA A 126 6.03 13.51 2.38
CA ALA A 126 6.24 12.79 3.63
C ALA A 126 7.69 12.33 3.76
N LYS A 127 8.25 12.39 4.97
CA LYS A 127 9.64 11.95 5.20
C LYS A 127 9.81 10.43 5.20
N LYS A 128 8.74 9.71 5.50
CA LYS A 128 8.69 8.25 5.57
C LYS A 128 7.59 7.75 4.66
N HIS A 129 7.77 6.59 4.05
CA HIS A 129 6.76 5.92 3.22
C HIS A 129 6.17 6.80 2.10
N ALA A 130 6.91 7.80 1.61
CA ALA A 130 6.45 8.74 0.60
C ALA A 130 5.91 8.01 -0.64
N ALA A 131 4.80 8.52 -1.17
CA ALA A 131 4.12 7.96 -2.35
C ALA A 131 3.69 6.49 -2.23
N LYS A 132 3.68 5.88 -1.03
CA LYS A 132 3.09 4.55 -0.83
C LYS A 132 1.59 4.62 -0.69
N TYR A 133 0.91 3.53 -1.02
CA TYR A 133 -0.52 3.37 -0.85
C TYR A 133 -0.86 1.94 -0.45
N GLU A 134 -2.00 1.78 0.21
CA GLU A 134 -2.64 0.50 0.43
C GLU A 134 -4.13 0.64 0.12
N TYR A 135 -4.75 -0.44 -0.35
CA TYR A 135 -6.18 -0.51 -0.55
C TYR A 135 -6.73 -1.85 -0.10
N TRP A 136 -7.98 -1.85 0.32
CA TRP A 136 -8.69 -3.04 0.73
C TRP A 136 -10.20 -2.82 0.66
N ILE A 137 -10.95 -3.92 0.71
CA ILE A 137 -12.41 -3.90 0.69
C ILE A 137 -12.93 -4.14 2.10
N GLU A 138 -13.87 -3.30 2.53
CA GLU A 138 -14.57 -3.45 3.80
C GLU A 138 -16.09 -3.50 3.56
N LYS A 139 -16.82 -3.94 4.59
CA LYS A 139 -18.29 -3.92 4.57
C LYS A 139 -18.80 -2.48 4.47
N TRP A 140 -19.83 -2.29 3.65
CA TRP A 140 -20.57 -1.02 3.64
C TRP A 140 -21.39 -0.89 4.93
N VAL A 141 -21.07 0.12 5.74
CA VAL A 141 -21.89 0.51 6.89
C VAL A 141 -22.51 1.85 6.55
N GLU A 142 -23.83 1.86 6.34
CA GLU A 142 -24.56 3.12 6.25
C GLU A 142 -24.40 3.84 7.58
N SER A 143 -23.79 5.03 7.55
CA SER A 143 -23.82 5.92 8.69
C SER A 143 -25.29 6.24 8.97
N THR A 144 -25.87 5.68 10.02
CA THR A 144 -27.14 6.17 10.55
C THR A 144 -27.00 7.67 10.75
N PRO A 145 -27.93 8.50 10.24
CA PRO A 145 -27.87 9.92 10.50
C PRO A 145 -27.94 10.08 12.02
N ASN A 146 -26.86 10.61 12.63
CA ASN A 146 -26.96 11.17 13.97
C ASN A 146 -27.91 12.35 13.83
N ASN A 147 -29.18 12.13 14.18
CA ASN A 147 -30.15 13.19 14.35
C ASN A 147 -29.59 14.08 15.47
N PRO A 148 -29.24 15.35 15.20
CA PRO A 148 -28.75 16.27 16.23
C PRO A 148 -29.80 16.52 17.31
#